data_AF-A0A351UL99-F1
#
_entry.id   AF-A0A351UL99-F1
#
_cell.length_a   1.000
_cell.length_b   1.000
_cell.length_c   1.000
_cell.angle_alpha   90.00
_cell.angle_beta   90.00
_cell.angle_gamma   90.00
#
_symmetry.space_group_name_H-M   'P 1'
#
loop_
_entity.id
_entity.type
_entity.pdbx_description
1 polymer ?
#
loop_
_entity_poly.entity_id
_entity_poly.type
_entity_poly.pdbx_seq_one_letter_code
_entity_poly.pdbx_strand_id
1 'polypeptide(L)'
;MTRNKESILVLAFSGYFTLSMLFTTLILLVSLAAVKALFFLAALALGAENLYRLPPALRDSGAFALASALSAAAQYLLVSLMSFSGMGRRWLGGALLYTALFCGLFFWRFAASSGLGLYALSGLPVMLACILGGAAALSGHPGENPWPPSVSRFFL
;
A
#
# COMPACT_ATOMS: atom_id res chain seq x y z
N MET A 1 31.87 -4.81 -16.92
CA MET A 1 31.10 -3.68 -16.32
C MET A 1 29.60 -3.98 -16.10
N THR A 2 29.09 -5.17 -16.41
CA THR A 2 27.67 -5.57 -16.28
C THR A 2 27.27 -6.02 -14.87
N ARG A 3 28.17 -6.68 -14.13
CA ARG A 3 27.93 -7.23 -12.78
C ARG A 3 27.46 -6.19 -11.74
N ASN A 4 27.84 -4.92 -11.92
CA ASN A 4 27.44 -3.84 -11.02
C ASN A 4 25.98 -3.42 -11.24
N LYS A 5 25.50 -3.45 -12.49
CA LYS A 5 24.11 -3.07 -12.84
C LYS A 5 23.09 -4.09 -12.34
N GLU A 6 23.41 -5.38 -12.45
CA GLU A 6 22.56 -6.46 -11.93
C GLU A 6 22.42 -6.39 -10.41
N SER A 7 23.52 -6.13 -9.70
CA SER A 7 23.52 -5.99 -8.23
C SER A 7 22.67 -4.80 -7.78
N ILE A 8 22.76 -3.66 -8.48
CA ILE A 8 21.94 -2.46 -8.22
C ILE A 8 20.46 -2.74 -8.48
N LEU A 9 20.12 -3.44 -9.56
CA LEU A 9 18.74 -3.80 -9.89
C LEU A 9 18.12 -4.74 -8.84
N VAL A 10 18.87 -5.75 -8.39
CA VAL A 10 18.42 -6.66 -7.33
C VAL A 10 18.24 -5.92 -6.02
N LEU A 11 19.17 -5.04 -5.66
CA LEU A 11 19.06 -4.22 -4.45
C LEU A 11 17.83 -3.30 -4.51
N ALA A 12 17.62 -2.61 -5.63
CA ALA A 12 16.47 -1.73 -5.84
C ALA A 12 15.15 -2.51 -5.78
N PHE A 13 15.08 -3.68 -6.42
CA PHE A 13 13.91 -4.56 -6.35
C PHE A 13 13.62 -5.03 -4.92
N SER A 14 14.64 -5.53 -4.22
CA SER A 14 14.50 -6.01 -2.84
C SER A 14 14.11 -4.88 -1.89
N GLY A 15 14.67 -3.68 -2.06
CA GLY A 15 14.32 -2.48 -1.30
C GLY A 15 12.89 -2.04 -1.54
N TYR A 16 12.45 -1.97 -2.81
CA TYR A 16 11.08 -1.65 -3.18
C TYR A 16 10.08 -2.64 -2.57
N PHE A 17 10.34 -3.94 -2.68
CA PHE A 17 9.49 -4.98 -2.11
C PHE A 17 9.41 -4.85 -0.58
N THR A 18 10.56 -4.72 0.09
CA THR A 18 10.63 -4.61 1.55
C THR A 18 9.89 -3.37 2.06
N LEU A 19 10.14 -2.21 1.45
CA LEU A 19 9.44 -0.98 1.79
C LEU A 19 7.94 -1.09 1.56
N SER A 20 7.52 -1.67 0.43
CA SER A 20 6.10 -1.86 0.11
C SER A 20 5.39 -2.75 1.15
N MET A 21 6.01 -3.84 1.59
CA MET A 21 5.47 -4.72 2.63
C MET A 21 5.44 -4.03 4.00
N LEU A 22 6.47 -3.26 4.34
CA LEU A 22 6.53 -2.47 5.57
C LEU A 22 5.42 -1.41 5.59
N PHE A 23 5.26 -0.65 4.50
CA PHE A 23 4.17 0.32 4.37
C PHE A 23 2.80 -0.35 4.45
N THR A 24 2.61 -1.50 3.81
CA THR A 24 1.35 -2.25 3.90
C THR A 24 1.03 -2.64 5.34
N THR A 25 2.04 -3.04 6.11
CA THR A 25 1.91 -3.36 7.53
C THR A 25 1.50 -2.13 8.35
N LEU A 26 2.21 -1.01 8.16
CA LEU A 26 1.89 0.26 8.84
C LEU A 26 0.49 0.75 8.50
N ILE A 27 0.12 0.70 7.21
CA ILE A 27 -1.20 1.10 6.72
C ILE A 27 -2.28 0.24 7.37
N LEU A 28 -2.10 -1.09 7.45
CA LEU A 28 -3.04 -1.98 8.11
C LEU A 28 -3.21 -1.64 9.59
N LEU A 29 -2.10 -1.37 10.31
CA LEU A 29 -2.14 -0.96 11.72
C LEU A 29 -2.86 0.38 11.90
N VAL A 30 -2.56 1.37 11.06
CA VAL A 30 -3.19 2.70 11.08
C VAL A 30 -4.68 2.59 10.77
N SER A 31 -5.08 1.80 9.76
CA SER A 31 -6.48 1.56 9.43
C SER A 31 -7.24 0.89 10.58
N LEU A 32 -6.64 -0.11 11.22
CA LEU A 32 -7.21 -0.76 12.41
C LEU A 32 -7.36 0.22 13.58
N ALA A 33 -6.32 1.01 13.86
CA ALA A 33 -6.33 1.99 14.93
C ALA A 33 -7.37 3.08 14.68
N ALA A 34 -7.45 3.60 13.45
CA ALA A 34 -8.40 4.63 13.05
C ALA A 34 -9.85 4.15 13.21
N VAL A 35 -10.17 2.94 12.72
CA VAL A 35 -11.52 2.38 12.87
C VAL A 35 -11.84 2.11 14.34
N LYS A 36 -10.90 1.59 15.14
CA LYS A 36 -11.13 1.40 16.58
C LYS A 36 -11.36 2.73 17.32
N ALA A 37 -10.57 3.76 17.01
CA ALA A 37 -10.72 5.09 17.59
C ALA A 37 -12.08 5.71 17.21
N LEU A 38 -12.49 5.57 15.96
CA LEU A 38 -13.77 6.08 15.47
C LEU A 38 -14.94 5.35 16.13
N PHE A 39 -14.86 4.04 16.32
CA PHE A 39 -15.84 3.28 17.10
C PHE A 39 -15.90 3.71 18.56
N PHE A 40 -14.76 3.98 19.19
CA PHE A 40 -14.70 4.46 20.56
C PHE A 40 -15.35 5.84 20.72
N LEU A 41 -15.04 6.77 19.81
CA LEU A 41 -15.64 8.11 19.79
C LEU A 41 -17.14 8.05 19.49
N ALA A 42 -17.56 7.22 18.55
CA ALA A 42 -18.98 7.01 18.26
C ALA A 42 -19.71 6.43 19.48
N ALA A 43 -19.08 5.54 20.25
CA ALA A 43 -19.69 4.96 21.45
C ALA A 43 -19.92 5.99 22.55
N LEU A 44 -19.01 6.96 22.68
CA LEU A 44 -19.18 8.09 23.59
C LEU A 44 -20.34 9.01 23.18
N ALA A 45 -20.60 9.17 21.87
CA ALA A 45 -21.61 10.10 21.36
C ALA A 45 -23.02 9.48 21.21
N LEU A 46 -23.11 8.23 20.76
CA LEU A 46 -24.36 7.58 20.35
C LEU A 46 -24.83 6.48 21.31
N GLY A 47 -24.02 6.15 22.31
CA GLY A 47 -24.20 5.02 23.21
C GLY A 47 -23.77 3.69 22.57
N ALA A 48 -23.15 2.81 23.37
CA ALA A 48 -22.59 1.54 22.90
C ALA A 48 -23.63 0.61 22.25
N GLU A 49 -24.88 0.65 22.71
CA GLU A 49 -25.95 -0.24 22.25
C GLU A 49 -26.35 0.02 20.78
N ASN A 50 -26.29 1.27 20.32
CA ASN A 50 -26.62 1.62 18.94
C ASN A 50 -25.52 1.20 17.95
N LEU A 51 -24.27 1.07 18.41
CA LEU A 51 -23.14 0.67 17.57
C LEU A 51 -23.08 -0.83 17.31
N TYR A 52 -23.58 -1.66 18.24
CA TYR A 52 -23.69 -3.10 18.00
C TYR A 52 -24.74 -3.46 16.95
N ARG A 53 -25.62 -2.51 16.58
CA ARG A 53 -26.57 -2.68 15.48
C ARG A 53 -25.95 -2.47 14.09
N LEU A 54 -24.78 -1.82 14.02
CA LEU A 54 -24.08 -1.64 12.74
C LEU A 54 -23.50 -2.99 12.29
N PRO A 55 -23.83 -3.44 11.07
CA PRO A 55 -23.29 -4.70 10.58
C PRO A 55 -21.77 -4.59 10.44
N PRO A 56 -21.02 -5.64 10.80
CA PRO A 56 -19.55 -5.63 10.77
C PRO A 56 -18.98 -5.31 9.37
N ALA A 57 -19.71 -5.63 8.30
CA ALA A 57 -19.33 -5.25 6.93
C ALA A 57 -19.20 -3.72 6.72
N LEU A 58 -20.07 -2.92 7.35
CA LEU A 58 -20.03 -1.46 7.29
C LEU A 58 -18.90 -0.87 8.14
N ARG A 59 -18.55 -1.55 9.22
CA ARG A 59 -17.38 -1.20 10.05
C ARG A 59 -16.07 -1.45 9.30
N ASP A 60 -15.97 -2.60 8.65
CA ASP A 60 -14.74 -3.04 8.01
C ASP A 60 -14.51 -2.35 6.66
N SER A 61 -15.57 -1.93 5.97
CA SER A 61 -15.47 -1.17 4.73
C SER A 61 -14.71 0.15 4.91
N GLY A 62 -14.85 0.82 6.05
CA GLY A 62 -14.07 2.02 6.38
C GLY A 62 -12.57 1.72 6.52
N ALA A 63 -12.22 0.61 7.18
CA ALA A 63 -10.83 0.17 7.31
C ALA A 63 -10.23 -0.15 5.93
N PHE A 64 -10.99 -0.85 5.08
CA PHE A 64 -10.55 -1.21 3.73
C PHE A 64 -10.43 0.00 2.81
N ALA A 65 -11.34 0.96 2.89
CA ALA A 65 -11.28 2.19 2.12
C ALA A 65 -10.04 3.02 2.49
N LEU A 66 -9.79 3.19 3.79
CA LEU A 66 -8.62 3.91 4.29
C LEU A 66 -7.32 3.19 3.92
N ALA A 67 -7.28 1.86 4.08
CA ALA A 67 -6.13 1.06 3.69
C ALA A 67 -5.85 1.17 2.17
N SER A 68 -6.89 1.15 1.35
CA SER A 68 -6.77 1.28 -0.10
C SER A 68 -6.26 2.66 -0.51
N ALA A 69 -6.83 3.73 0.05
CA ALA A 69 -6.40 5.09 -0.25
C ALA A 69 -4.91 5.32 0.10
N LEU A 70 -4.50 4.88 1.29
CA LEU A 70 -3.09 4.99 1.70
C LEU A 70 -2.16 4.10 0.86
N SER A 71 -2.61 2.90 0.48
CA SER A 71 -1.80 1.98 -0.33
C SER A 71 -1.57 2.52 -1.74
N ALA A 72 -2.59 3.13 -2.35
CA ALA A 72 -2.46 3.79 -3.64
C ALA A 72 -1.44 4.96 -3.57
N ALA A 73 -1.56 5.82 -2.56
CA ALA A 73 -0.62 6.93 -2.38
C ALA A 73 0.81 6.45 -2.11
N ALA A 74 0.98 5.45 -1.25
CA ALA A 74 2.30 4.87 -0.95
C ALA A 74 2.94 4.25 -2.20
N GLN A 75 2.18 3.49 -2.99
CA GLN A 75 2.70 2.89 -4.22
C GLN A 75 3.00 3.92 -5.31
N TYR A 76 2.17 4.96 -5.45
CA TYR A 76 2.47 6.07 -6.33
C TYR A 76 3.82 6.70 -6.00
N LEU A 77 4.05 7.00 -4.71
CA LEU A 77 5.31 7.60 -4.25
C LEU A 77 6.51 6.65 -4.44
N LEU A 78 6.39 5.37 -4.06
CA LEU A 78 7.48 4.40 -4.21
C LEU A 78 7.85 4.13 -5.66
N VAL A 79 6.86 3.97 -6.55
CA VAL A 79 7.11 3.76 -7.98
C VAL A 79 7.71 5.02 -8.60
N SER A 80 7.21 6.20 -8.23
CA SER A 80 7.80 7.47 -8.67
C SER A 80 9.26 7.60 -8.22
N LEU A 81 9.60 7.15 -7.02
CA LEU A 81 10.97 7.12 -6.52
C LEU A 81 11.84 6.13 -7.31
N MET A 82 11.34 4.92 -7.52
CA MET A 82 12.05 3.86 -8.24
C MET A 82 12.25 4.19 -9.72
N SER A 83 11.39 5.01 -10.31
CA SER A 83 11.58 5.51 -11.68
C SER A 83 12.88 6.32 -11.86
N PHE A 84 13.39 6.95 -10.80
CA PHE A 84 14.67 7.66 -10.83
C PHE A 84 15.89 6.75 -10.81
N SER A 85 15.76 5.50 -10.36
CA SER A 85 16.88 4.53 -10.32
C SER A 85 17.32 4.03 -11.70
N GLY A 86 16.70 4.51 -12.78
CA GLY A 86 16.97 4.07 -14.15
C GLY A 86 16.41 2.69 -14.48
N MET A 87 15.59 2.11 -13.59
CA MET A 87 14.92 0.84 -13.82
C MET A 87 13.89 1.00 -14.96
N GLY A 88 13.99 0.14 -15.98
CA GLY A 88 13.09 0.21 -17.13
C GLY A 88 11.63 0.01 -16.72
N ARG A 89 10.72 0.80 -17.31
CA ARG A 89 9.27 0.78 -16.99
C ARG A 89 8.64 -0.62 -16.99
N ARG A 90 9.08 -1.51 -17.90
CA ARG A 90 8.60 -2.91 -17.98
C ARG A 90 8.99 -3.74 -16.76
N TRP A 91 10.24 -3.63 -16.31
CA TRP A 91 10.74 -4.31 -15.13
C TRP A 91 10.05 -3.81 -13.86
N LEU A 92 9.87 -2.48 -13.79
CA LEU A 92 9.20 -1.84 -12.67
C LEU A 92 7.71 -2.18 -12.61
N GLY A 93 7.04 -2.33 -13.76
CA GLY A 93 5.68 -2.85 -13.86
C GLY A 93 5.56 -4.30 -13.38
N GLY A 94 6.52 -5.17 -13.76
CA GLY A 94 6.56 -6.54 -13.26
C GLY A 94 6.77 -6.60 -11.74
N ALA A 95 7.67 -5.78 -11.22
CA ALA A 95 7.92 -5.66 -9.78
C ALA A 95 6.69 -5.15 -9.03
N LEU A 96 5.99 -4.15 -9.59
CA LEU A 96 4.74 -3.63 -9.04
C LEU A 96 3.66 -4.71 -8.94
N LEU A 97 3.42 -5.47 -10.01
CA LEU A 97 2.41 -6.53 -10.01
C LEU A 97 2.72 -7.62 -8.98
N TYR A 98 3.98 -8.06 -8.95
CA TYR A 98 4.45 -9.02 -7.96
C TYR A 98 4.24 -8.50 -6.54
N THR A 99 4.68 -7.27 -6.28
CA THR A 99 4.60 -6.67 -4.94
C THR A 99 3.15 -6.43 -4.52
N ALA A 100 2.29 -5.96 -5.43
CA ALA A 100 0.87 -5.76 -5.16
C ALA A 100 0.15 -7.06 -4.78
N LEU A 101 0.48 -8.18 -5.44
CA LEU A 101 -0.05 -9.50 -5.09
C LEU A 101 0.33 -9.88 -3.66
N PHE A 102 1.61 -9.73 -3.29
CA PHE A 102 2.08 -10.03 -1.93
C PHE A 102 1.48 -9.09 -0.88
N CYS A 103 1.37 -7.80 -1.17
CA CYS A 103 0.69 -6.84 -0.29
C CYS A 103 -0.77 -7.24 -0.06
N GLY A 104 -1.50 -7.64 -1.11
CA GLY A 104 -2.88 -8.10 -1.00
C GLY A 104 -3.03 -9.39 -0.19
N LEU A 105 -2.19 -10.40 -0.45
CA LEU A 105 -2.18 -11.66 0.29
C LEU A 105 -1.81 -11.45 1.77
N PHE A 106 -0.80 -10.62 2.03
CA PHE A 106 -0.37 -10.27 3.37
C PHE A 106 -1.49 -9.54 4.12
N PHE A 107 -2.10 -8.54 3.50
CA PHE A 107 -3.23 -7.81 4.07
C PHE A 107 -4.39 -8.76 4.40
N TRP A 108 -4.76 -9.65 3.47
CA TRP A 108 -5.81 -10.64 3.71
C TRP A 108 -5.49 -11.54 4.92
N ARG A 109 -4.27 -12.06 4.99
CA ARG A 109 -3.84 -12.95 6.07
C ARG A 109 -3.84 -12.26 7.43
N PHE A 110 -3.45 -10.99 7.49
CA PHE A 110 -3.45 -10.20 8.72
C PHE A 110 -4.85 -9.76 9.13
N ALA A 111 -5.67 -9.32 8.18
CA ALA A 111 -7.07 -8.97 8.41
C ALA A 111 -7.83 -10.15 9.04
N ALA A 112 -7.62 -11.36 8.51
CA ALA A 112 -8.18 -12.60 9.05
C ALA A 112 -7.81 -12.87 10.53
N SER A 113 -6.64 -12.40 10.99
CA SER A 113 -6.17 -12.59 12.37
C SER A 113 -6.50 -11.43 13.32
N SER A 114 -6.85 -10.26 12.80
CA SER A 114 -6.98 -9.02 13.59
C SER A 114 -8.42 -8.69 14.02
N GLY A 115 -9.38 -9.58 13.75
CA GLY A 115 -10.80 -9.37 14.06
C GLY A 115 -11.53 -8.43 13.11
N LEU A 116 -10.90 -8.02 12.00
CA LEU A 116 -11.62 -7.58 10.80
C LEU A 116 -12.28 -8.85 10.23
N GLY A 117 -13.53 -8.76 9.79
CA GLY A 117 -14.27 -9.91 9.29
C GLY A 117 -13.45 -10.74 8.29
N LEU A 118 -13.59 -12.06 8.37
CA LEU A 118 -12.97 -13.04 7.46
C LEU A 118 -13.59 -12.94 6.06
N TYR A 119 -13.35 -11.84 5.37
CA TYR A 119 -13.71 -11.68 3.97
C TYR A 119 -12.58 -12.26 3.14
N ALA A 120 -12.85 -13.37 2.43
CA ALA A 120 -11.88 -14.02 1.55
C ALA A 120 -11.25 -13.08 0.51
N LEU A 121 -11.90 -11.94 0.25
CA LEU A 121 -11.51 -10.94 -0.74
C LEU A 121 -11.02 -9.62 -0.13
N SER A 122 -10.76 -9.53 1.17
CA SER A 122 -10.33 -8.27 1.81
C SER A 122 -8.97 -7.75 1.30
N GLY A 123 -8.14 -8.62 0.73
CA GLY A 123 -6.89 -8.25 0.08
C GLY A 123 -7.04 -7.62 -1.31
N LEU A 124 -8.18 -7.84 -2.00
CA LEU A 124 -8.39 -7.33 -3.37
C LEU A 124 -8.38 -5.79 -3.46
N PRO A 125 -9.08 -5.04 -2.57
CA PRO A 125 -9.05 -3.58 -2.62
C PRO A 125 -7.63 -3.02 -2.49
N VAL A 126 -6.83 -3.58 -1.57
CA VAL A 126 -5.44 -3.17 -1.34
C VAL A 126 -4.56 -3.52 -2.54
N MET A 127 -4.71 -4.74 -3.09
CA MET A 127 -3.99 -5.15 -4.30
C MET A 127 -4.30 -4.21 -5.47
N LEU A 128 -5.58 -3.92 -5.73
CA LEU A 128 -6.01 -3.01 -6.79
C LEU A 128 -5.52 -1.59 -6.56
N ALA A 129 -5.57 -1.10 -5.33
CA ALA A 129 -5.06 0.22 -4.98
C ALA A 129 -3.55 0.33 -5.21
N CYS A 130 -2.79 -0.69 -4.84
CA CYS A 130 -1.35 -0.76 -5.12
C CYS A 130 -1.08 -0.71 -6.63
N ILE A 131 -1.81 -1.50 -7.43
CA ILE A 131 -1.68 -1.52 -8.89
C ILE A 131 -2.03 -0.15 -9.48
N LEU A 132 -3.16 0.46 -9.08
CA LEU A 132 -3.59 1.75 -9.60
C LEU A 132 -2.62 2.87 -9.25
N GLY A 133 -2.16 2.95 -8.00
CA GLY A 133 -1.19 3.94 -7.56
C GLY A 133 0.15 3.80 -8.29
N GLY A 134 0.67 2.58 -8.40
CA GLY A 134 1.90 2.33 -9.13
C GLY A 134 1.78 2.52 -10.64
N ALA A 135 0.64 2.14 -11.24
CA ALA A 135 0.38 2.36 -12.66
C ALA A 135 0.30 3.86 -12.99
N ALA A 136 -0.35 4.66 -12.14
CA ALA A 136 -0.40 6.12 -12.29
C ALA A 136 1.01 6.73 -12.31
N ALA A 137 1.90 6.29 -11.42
CA ALA A 137 3.30 6.73 -11.38
C ALA A 137 4.11 6.23 -12.60
N LEU A 138 3.81 5.05 -13.14
CA LEU A 138 4.44 4.53 -14.36
C LEU A 138 4.04 5.30 -15.63
N SER A 139 2.80 5.78 -15.68
CA SER A 139 2.27 6.55 -16.80
C SER A 139 2.60 8.04 -16.74
N GLY A 140 3.00 8.55 -15.57
CA GLY A 140 3.31 9.97 -15.36
C GLY A 140 4.48 10.46 -16.22
N HIS A 141 4.43 11.74 -16.60
CA HIS A 141 5.53 12.39 -17.29
C HIS A 141 6.69 12.66 -16.32
N PRO A 142 7.96 12.65 -16.78
CA PRO A 142 9.12 12.90 -15.91
C PRO A 142 9.06 14.23 -15.12
N GLY A 143 8.32 15.22 -15.62
CA GLY A 143 8.11 16.52 -14.95
C GLY A 143 7.02 16.54 -13.88
N GLU A 144 6.24 15.46 -13.72
CA GLU A 144 5.14 15.34 -12.75
C GLU A 144 5.55 14.56 -11.49
N ASN A 145 6.83 14.20 -11.38
CA ASN A 145 7.32 13.40 -10.28
C ASN A 145 7.28 14.21 -8.97
N PRO A 146 6.61 13.72 -7.90
CA PRO A 146 6.49 14.45 -6.65
C PRO A 146 7.80 14.57 -5.87
N TRP A 147 8.83 13.78 -6.21
CA TRP A 147 10.10 13.81 -5.49
C TRP A 147 11.03 14.91 -5.99
N PRO A 148 11.69 15.66 -5.09
CA PRO A 148 12.62 16.69 -5.49
C PRO A 148 13.89 16.07 -6.12
N PRO A 149 14.58 16.79 -7.03
CA PRO A 149 15.80 16.32 -7.69
C PRO A 149 16.96 16.00 -6.73
N SER A 150 16.88 16.39 -5.47
CA SER A 150 17.87 16.03 -4.45
C SER A 150 17.78 14.55 -4.04
N VAL A 151 16.60 13.94 -4.13
CA VAL A 151 16.36 12.55 -3.72
C VAL A 151 16.87 11.56 -4.78
N SER A 152 16.90 11.96 -6.06
CA SER A 152 17.44 11.12 -7.14
C SER A 152 18.95 10.83 -6.96
N ARG A 153 19.68 11.64 -6.20
CA ARG A 153 21.10 11.43 -5.89
C ARG A 153 21.38 10.19 -5.04
N PHE A 154 20.39 9.68 -4.31
CA PHE A 154 20.55 8.45 -3.51
C PHE A 154 20.34 7.16 -4.32
N PHE A 155 19.90 7.28 -5.58
CA PHE A 155 19.55 6.15 -6.46
C PHE A 155 20.34 6.13 -7.79
N LEU A 156 21.24 7.10 -8.00
CA LEU A 156 22.22 7.18 -9.09
C LEU A 156 23.59 6.69 -8.61
#